data_AF-A0A377IV14-F1
#
_entry.id   AF-A0A377IV14-F1
#
_cell.length_a   1.000
_cell.length_b   1.000
_cell.length_c   1.000
_cell.angle_alpha   90.00
_cell.angle_beta   90.00
_cell.angle_gamma   90.00
#
_symmetry.space_group_name_H-M   'P 1'
#
loop_
_entity.id
_entity.type
_entity.pdbx_description
1 polymer ?
#
loop_
_entity_poly.entity_id
_entity_poly.type
_entity_poly.pdbx_seq_one_letter_code
_entity_poly.pdbx_strand_id
1 'polypeptide(L)'
;MKKMFGVISLLLINGSSVYLIYLYVSIACSTKVNNLLQVAYEPSGMQMIFYFISFPIFMVLAILSRIHCYYFNVKNGLTLCLFLIWFLYFMFIIYIDRIVHFPKGNELFYYGSLAISLVAFALIGLTTYFQMKQLMTYSE
;
A
#
# COMPACT_ATOMS: atom_id res chain seq x y z
N MET A 1 24.64 -15.40 6.78
CA MET A 1 24.42 -14.27 5.85
C MET A 1 23.06 -14.29 5.18
N LYS A 2 22.61 -15.40 4.59
CA LYS A 2 21.30 -15.52 3.88
C LYS A 2 20.11 -15.04 4.72
N LYS A 3 20.03 -15.41 6.01
CA LYS A 3 19.00 -14.94 6.94
C LYS A 3 18.94 -13.41 7.08
N MET A 4 20.09 -12.77 7.30
CA MET A 4 20.18 -11.31 7.44
C MET A 4 19.75 -10.60 6.16
N PHE A 5 20.20 -11.08 4.99
CA PHE A 5 19.75 -10.56 3.70
C PHE A 5 18.24 -10.74 3.47
N GLY A 6 17.67 -11.86 3.91
CA GLY A 6 16.23 -12.09 3.88
C GLY A 6 15.47 -11.05 4.71
N VAL A 7 15.89 -10.84 5.96
CA VAL A 7 15.27 -9.83 6.84
C VAL A 7 15.37 -8.43 6.25
N ILE A 8 16.56 -8.03 5.76
CA ILE A 8 16.75 -6.70 5.15
C ILE A 8 15.86 -6.53 3.91
N SER A 9 15.83 -7.53 3.02
CA SER A 9 14.98 -7.50 1.83
C SER A 9 13.50 -7.39 2.18
N LEU A 10 13.04 -8.15 3.18
CA LEU A 10 11.66 -8.12 3.66
C LEU A 10 11.30 -6.74 4.23
N LEU A 11 12.18 -6.16 5.06
CA LEU A 11 11.99 -4.83 5.64
C LEU A 11 11.93 -3.74 4.58
N LEU A 12 12.78 -3.81 3.55
CA LEU A 12 12.76 -2.84 2.45
C LEU A 12 11.45 -2.91 1.67
N ILE A 13 11.01 -4.10 1.25
CA ILE A 13 9.78 -4.27 0.47
C ILE A 13 8.55 -3.81 1.27
N ASN A 14 8.44 -4.23 2.53
CA ASN A 14 7.31 -3.89 3.38
C ASN A 14 7.33 -2.42 3.80
N GLY A 15 8.51 -1.90 4.16
CA GLY A 15 8.70 -0.49 4.50
C GLY A 15 8.33 0.42 3.33
N SER A 16 8.76 0.09 2.11
CA SER A 16 8.36 0.83 0.90
C SER A 16 6.86 0.75 0.64
N SER A 17 6.24 -0.40 0.89
CA SER A 17 4.79 -0.59 0.71
C SER A 17 3.97 0.21 1.72
N VAL A 18 4.37 0.18 3.00
CA VAL A 18 3.78 0.98 4.08
C VAL A 18 3.95 2.47 3.80
N TYR A 19 5.12 2.90 3.34
CA TYR A 19 5.37 4.29 2.98
C TYR A 19 4.47 4.75 1.81
N LEU A 20 4.30 3.90 0.80
CA LEU A 20 3.42 4.21 -0.33
C LEU A 20 1.95 4.37 0.10
N ILE A 21 1.47 3.51 1.01
CA ILE A 21 0.13 3.63 1.60
C ILE A 21 0.02 4.90 2.46
N TYR A 22 1.06 5.23 3.24
CA TYR A 22 1.08 6.48 4.00
C TYR A 22 0.96 7.72 3.10
N LEU A 23 1.62 7.72 1.94
CA LEU A 23 1.45 8.80 0.96
C LEU A 23 0.01 8.88 0.45
N TYR A 24 -0.64 7.76 0.18
CA TYR A 24 -2.06 7.74 -0.20
C TYR A 24 -2.95 8.32 0.91
N VAL A 25 -2.75 7.90 2.16
CA VAL A 25 -3.46 8.47 3.32
C VAL A 25 -3.26 9.98 3.39
N SER A 26 -2.03 10.46 3.20
CA SER A 26 -1.70 11.89 3.25
C SER A 26 -2.44 12.67 2.16
N ILE A 27 -2.51 12.10 0.96
CA ILE A 27 -3.23 12.68 -0.19
C ILE A 27 -4.73 12.66 0.03
N ALA A 28 -5.28 11.58 0.59
CA ALA A 28 -6.68 11.56 1.00
C ALA A 28 -6.93 12.64 2.05
N CYS A 29 -6.05 12.79 3.04
CA CYS A 29 -6.15 13.82 4.08
C CYS A 29 -6.11 15.24 3.52
N SER A 30 -5.32 15.53 2.48
CA SER A 30 -5.32 16.86 1.86
C SER A 30 -6.63 17.21 1.16
N THR A 31 -7.52 16.23 0.94
CA THR A 31 -8.87 16.50 0.41
C THR A 31 -9.88 16.89 1.49
N LYS A 32 -9.55 16.89 2.78
CA LYS A 32 -10.50 17.27 3.85
C LYS A 32 -9.91 18.29 4.81
N VAL A 33 -10.64 19.37 5.09
CA VAL A 33 -10.19 20.46 5.99
C VAL A 33 -9.89 19.95 7.41
N ASN A 34 -10.82 19.18 7.99
CA ASN A 34 -10.65 18.57 9.30
C ASN A 34 -10.27 17.09 9.14
N ASN A 35 -9.04 16.82 8.71
CA ASN A 35 -8.56 15.46 8.51
C ASN A 35 -7.74 14.92 9.68
N LEU A 36 -7.68 13.59 9.77
CA LEU A 36 -6.97 12.82 10.80
C LEU A 36 -5.49 13.20 10.99
N LEU A 37 -4.77 13.49 9.90
CA LEU A 37 -3.33 13.77 9.92
C LEU A 37 -3.00 15.26 9.99
N GLN A 38 -4.00 16.14 10.09
CA GLN A 38 -3.87 17.60 10.05
C GLN A 38 -3.09 18.11 8.83
N VAL A 39 -3.18 17.40 7.69
CA VAL A 39 -2.58 17.81 6.42
C VAL A 39 -3.32 19.03 5.89
N ALA A 40 -2.60 19.99 5.30
CA ALA A 40 -3.23 21.17 4.71
C ALA A 40 -4.21 20.78 3.59
N TYR A 41 -5.39 21.42 3.59
CA TYR A 41 -6.40 21.18 2.58
C TYR A 41 -5.98 21.75 1.22
N GLU A 42 -6.07 20.93 0.17
CA GLU A 42 -5.79 21.31 -1.20
C GLU A 42 -6.91 20.75 -2.12
N PRO A 43 -7.75 21.58 -2.75
CA PRO A 43 -8.89 21.11 -3.56
C PRO A 43 -8.55 20.79 -5.02
N SER A 44 -7.26 20.74 -5.39
CA SER A 44 -6.80 20.81 -6.79
C SER A 44 -7.18 19.59 -7.66
N GLY A 45 -7.63 18.48 -7.07
CA GLY A 45 -7.99 17.26 -7.80
C GLY A 45 -6.78 16.50 -8.39
N MET A 46 -5.58 17.09 -8.35
CA MET A 46 -4.33 16.45 -8.75
C MET A 46 -3.98 15.23 -7.87
N GLN A 47 -4.65 15.09 -6.72
CA GLN A 47 -4.58 13.92 -5.86
C GLN A 47 -4.79 12.61 -6.62
N MET A 48 -5.73 12.55 -7.57
CA MET A 48 -6.06 11.32 -8.31
C MET A 48 -4.94 10.87 -9.26
N ILE A 49 -4.16 11.81 -9.81
CA ILE A 49 -3.04 11.51 -10.71
C ILE A 49 -1.93 10.75 -9.97
N PHE A 50 -1.68 11.10 -8.70
CA PHE A 50 -0.66 10.43 -7.89
C PHE A 50 -0.90 8.92 -7.78
N TYR A 51 -2.15 8.52 -7.56
CA TYR A 51 -2.49 7.11 -7.46
C TYR A 51 -2.27 6.36 -8.77
N PHE A 52 -2.50 7.00 -9.92
CA PHE A 52 -2.19 6.40 -11.21
C PHE A 52 -0.67 6.24 -11.41
N ILE A 53 0.12 7.27 -11.08
CA ILE A 53 1.59 7.26 -11.20
C ILE A 53 2.25 6.22 -10.27
N SER A 54 1.63 5.93 -9.14
CA SER A 54 2.15 4.95 -8.18
C SER A 54 1.87 3.48 -8.55
N PHE A 55 1.07 3.20 -9.59
CA PHE A 55 0.81 1.84 -10.05
C PHE A 55 2.08 1.05 -10.42
N PRO A 56 3.00 1.58 -11.26
CA PRO A 56 4.25 0.89 -11.58
C PRO A 56 5.07 0.56 -10.32
N ILE A 57 4.99 1.39 -9.28
CA ILE A 57 5.72 1.17 -8.02
C ILE A 57 5.15 -0.05 -7.29
N PHE A 58 3.83 -0.18 -7.16
CA PHE A 58 3.21 -1.38 -6.58
C PHE A 58 3.55 -2.66 -7.36
N MET A 59 3.59 -2.58 -8.68
CA MET A 59 3.98 -3.72 -9.53
C MET A 59 5.44 -4.11 -9.31
N VAL A 60 6.36 -3.15 -9.24
CA VAL A 60 7.77 -3.40 -8.91
C VAL A 60 7.89 -4.05 -7.54
N LEU A 61 7.19 -3.53 -6.52
CA LEU A 61 7.19 -4.11 -5.17
C LEU A 61 6.62 -5.54 -5.14
N ALA A 62 5.56 -5.82 -5.90
CA ALA A 62 5.00 -7.16 -6.02
C ALA A 62 5.99 -8.14 -6.68
N ILE A 63 6.68 -7.72 -7.75
CA ILE A 63 7.73 -8.52 -8.40
C ILE A 63 8.89 -8.78 -7.44
N LEU A 64 9.40 -7.75 -6.75
CA LEU A 64 10.45 -7.88 -5.75
C LEU A 64 10.03 -8.81 -4.61
N SER A 65 8.77 -8.70 -4.15
CA SER A 65 8.17 -9.60 -3.17
C SER A 65 8.19 -11.05 -3.65
N ARG A 66 7.84 -11.31 -4.91
CA ARG A 66 7.87 -12.66 -5.48
C ARG A 66 9.29 -13.22 -5.56
N ILE A 67 10.25 -12.40 -6.00
CA ILE A 67 11.67 -12.78 -6.06
C ILE A 67 12.19 -13.10 -4.66
N HIS A 68 11.86 -12.25 -3.68
CA HIS A 68 12.19 -12.47 -2.27
C HIS A 68 11.65 -13.81 -1.79
N CYS A 69 10.35 -14.08 -2.02
CA CYS A 69 9.73 -15.31 -1.57
C CYS A 69 10.36 -16.56 -2.21
N TYR A 70 10.69 -16.49 -3.50
CA TYR A 70 11.37 -17.57 -4.20
C TYR A 70 12.78 -17.83 -3.65
N TYR A 71 13.58 -16.77 -3.47
CA TYR A 71 14.98 -16.90 -3.06
C TYR A 71 15.15 -17.37 -1.60
N PHE A 72 14.27 -16.90 -0.70
CA PHE A 72 14.31 -17.23 0.72
C PHE A 72 13.33 -18.35 1.13
N ASN A 73 12.59 -18.92 0.17
CA ASN A 73 11.59 -19.97 0.39
C ASN A 73 10.56 -19.61 1.48
N VAL A 74 10.04 -18.38 1.44
CA VAL A 74 8.99 -17.88 2.35
C VAL A 74 7.64 -17.82 1.65
N LYS A 75 6.55 -17.76 2.42
CA LYS A 75 5.18 -17.70 1.85
C LYS A 75 4.99 -16.50 0.92
N ASN A 76 4.35 -16.73 -0.23
CA ASN A 76 4.04 -15.73 -1.26
C ASN A 76 2.87 -14.78 -0.91
N GLY A 77 2.38 -14.78 0.34
CA GLY A 77 1.18 -14.04 0.73
C GLY A 77 1.31 -12.53 0.49
N LEU A 78 2.51 -11.98 0.67
CA LEU A 78 2.78 -10.55 0.48
C LEU A 78 2.60 -10.10 -0.98
N THR A 79 3.05 -10.88 -1.96
CA THR A 79 2.90 -10.54 -3.38
C THR A 79 1.44 -10.36 -3.77
N LEU A 80 0.59 -11.30 -3.34
CA LEU A 80 -0.84 -11.26 -3.61
C LEU A 80 -1.53 -10.11 -2.86
N CYS A 81 -1.12 -9.84 -1.62
CA CYS A 81 -1.61 -8.69 -0.85
C CYS A 81 -1.30 -7.37 -1.55
N LEU A 82 -0.06 -7.15 -2.01
CA LEU A 82 0.33 -5.92 -2.70
C LEU A 82 -0.47 -5.70 -3.99
N PHE A 83 -0.71 -6.77 -4.76
CA PHE A 83 -1.54 -6.70 -5.95
C PHE A 83 -3.00 -6.36 -5.61
N LEU A 84 -3.59 -6.99 -4.59
CA LEU A 84 -4.96 -6.72 -4.15
C LEU A 84 -5.13 -5.29 -3.62
N ILE A 85 -4.19 -4.81 -2.79
CA ILE A 85 -4.22 -3.44 -2.26
C ILE A 85 -4.22 -2.44 -3.41
N TRP A 86 -3.32 -2.62 -4.37
CA TRP A 86 -3.29 -1.79 -5.57
C TRP A 86 -4.62 -1.83 -6.34
N PHE A 87 -5.12 -3.04 -6.62
CA PHE A 87 -6.34 -3.20 -7.41
C PHE A 87 -7.54 -2.52 -6.76
N LEU A 88 -7.65 -2.60 -5.42
CA LEU A 88 -8.69 -1.92 -4.66
C LEU A 88 -8.59 -0.39 -4.80
N TYR A 89 -7.40 0.19 -4.64
CA TYR A 89 -7.22 1.62 -4.88
C TYR A 89 -7.58 2.01 -6.30
N PHE A 90 -7.07 1.27 -7.28
CA PHE A 90 -7.29 1.54 -8.70
C PHE A 90 -8.79 1.56 -9.05
N MET A 91 -9.51 0.51 -8.66
CA MET A 91 -10.96 0.42 -8.89
C MET A 91 -11.72 1.53 -8.16
N PHE A 92 -11.33 1.84 -6.92
CA PHE A 92 -11.97 2.88 -6.13
C PHE A 92 -11.80 4.27 -6.76
N ILE A 93 -10.61 4.58 -7.28
CA ILE A 93 -10.35 5.87 -7.93
C ILE A 93 -11.12 5.98 -9.24
N ILE A 94 -11.15 4.93 -10.06
CA ILE A 94 -11.96 4.92 -11.28
C ILE A 94 -13.43 5.17 -10.96
N TYR A 95 -13.94 4.55 -9.89
CA TYR A 95 -15.31 4.77 -9.44
C TYR A 95 -15.56 6.23 -9.03
N ILE A 96 -14.66 6.81 -8.24
CA ILE A 96 -14.78 8.20 -7.81
C ILE A 96 -14.70 9.17 -8.99
N ASP A 97 -13.75 8.96 -9.91
CA ASP A 97 -13.53 9.81 -11.08
C ASP A 97 -14.72 9.74 -12.07
N ARG A 98 -15.17 8.53 -12.43
CA ARG A 98 -16.15 8.33 -13.50
C ARG A 98 -17.61 8.35 -13.06
N ILE A 99 -17.90 8.01 -11.81
CA ILE A 99 -19.29 7.86 -11.33
C ILE A 99 -19.64 8.98 -10.37
N VAL A 100 -18.86 9.16 -9.31
CA VAL A 100 -19.21 10.12 -8.24
C VAL A 100 -18.87 11.55 -8.64
N HIS A 101 -17.80 11.73 -9.44
CA HIS A 101 -17.22 12.98 -9.89
C HIS A 101 -16.72 13.87 -8.72
N PHE A 102 -15.42 14.13 -8.70
CA PHE A 102 -14.84 15.16 -7.81
C PHE A 102 -15.34 16.56 -8.22
N PRO A 103 -15.69 17.47 -7.28
CA PRO A 103 -15.48 17.39 -5.83
C PRO A 103 -16.68 16.89 -4.99
N LYS A 104 -17.80 16.48 -5.59
CA LYS A 104 -18.97 15.99 -4.83
C LYS A 104 -18.68 14.70 -4.06
N GLY A 105 -17.76 13.88 -4.55
CA GLY A 105 -17.31 12.62 -3.93
C GLY A 105 -16.22 12.74 -2.86
N ASN A 106 -15.90 13.95 -2.41
CA ASN A 106 -14.73 14.18 -1.57
C ASN A 106 -14.75 13.41 -0.24
N GLU A 107 -15.89 13.40 0.46
CA GLU A 107 -16.02 12.62 1.70
C GLU A 107 -15.87 11.12 1.48
N LEU A 108 -16.46 10.61 0.39
CA LEU A 108 -16.37 9.20 0.04
C LEU A 108 -14.92 8.83 -0.30
N PHE A 109 -14.25 9.65 -1.10
CA PHE A 109 -12.83 9.47 -1.42
C PHE A 109 -11.96 9.46 -0.15
N TYR A 110 -12.17 10.41 0.76
CA TYR A 110 -11.45 10.49 2.02
C TYR A 110 -11.61 9.22 2.85
N TYR A 111 -12.85 8.89 3.24
CA TYR A 111 -13.10 7.75 4.13
C TYR A 111 -12.84 6.40 3.45
N GLY A 112 -13.13 6.27 2.16
CA GLY A 112 -12.85 5.07 1.38
C GLY A 112 -11.35 4.80 1.26
N SER A 113 -10.56 5.83 0.95
CA SER A 113 -9.09 5.69 0.89
C SER A 113 -8.51 5.31 2.25
N LEU A 114 -9.00 5.91 3.34
CA LEU A 114 -8.60 5.53 4.70
C LEU A 114 -8.97 4.08 5.04
N ALA A 115 -10.17 3.64 4.69
CA ALA A 115 -10.61 2.27 4.94
C ALA A 115 -9.72 1.25 4.20
N ILE A 116 -9.43 1.50 2.91
CA ILE A 116 -8.52 0.67 2.13
C ILE A 116 -7.11 0.69 2.75
N SER A 117 -6.64 1.86 3.19
CA SER A 117 -5.32 2.02 3.84
C SER A 117 -5.19 1.19 5.12
N LEU A 118 -6.22 1.22 5.98
CA LEU A 118 -6.23 0.47 7.23
C LEU A 118 -6.17 -1.03 6.99
N VAL A 119 -6.97 -1.54 6.04
CA VAL A 119 -6.93 -2.96 5.64
C VAL A 119 -5.55 -3.30 5.07
N ALA A 120 -4.99 -2.43 4.24
CA ALA A 120 -3.67 -2.62 3.64
C ALA A 120 -2.55 -2.71 4.69
N PHE A 121 -2.54 -1.81 5.69
CA PHE A 121 -1.58 -1.87 6.80
C PHE A 121 -1.71 -3.15 7.61
N ALA A 122 -2.94 -3.56 7.93
CA ALA A 122 -3.19 -4.80 8.68
C ALA A 122 -2.70 -6.04 7.90
N LEU A 123 -3.00 -6.12 6.61
CA LEU A 123 -2.57 -7.22 5.75
C LEU A 123 -1.05 -7.28 5.62
N ILE A 124 -0.39 -6.16 5.31
CA ILE A 124 1.07 -6.11 5.20
C ILE A 124 1.72 -6.49 6.53
N GLY A 125 1.24 -5.95 7.65
CA GLY A 125 1.73 -6.29 8.98
C GLY A 125 1.62 -7.78 9.29
N LEU A 126 0.45 -8.37 9.00
CA LEU A 126 0.21 -9.81 9.20
C LEU A 126 1.12 -10.67 8.33
N THR A 127 1.24 -10.38 7.02
CA THR A 127 2.12 -11.14 6.12
C THR A 127 3.58 -10.97 6.49
N THR A 128 3.99 -9.77 6.90
CA THR A 128 5.34 -9.48 7.39
C THR A 128 5.66 -10.32 8.61
N TYR A 129 4.75 -10.38 9.58
CA TYR A 129 4.93 -11.19 10.79
C TYR A 129 5.16 -12.67 10.45
N PHE A 130 4.34 -13.25 9.56
CA PHE A 130 4.50 -14.64 9.17
C PHE A 130 5.80 -14.91 8.41
N GLN A 131 6.17 -14.04 7.45
CA GLN A 131 7.42 -14.18 6.70
C GLN A 131 8.65 -13.98 7.59
N MET A 132 8.60 -13.02 8.52
CA MET A 132 9.65 -12.80 9.50
C MET A 132 9.82 -14.00 10.43
N LYS A 133 8.71 -14.57 10.93
CA LYS A 133 8.75 -15.81 11.74
C LYS A 133 9.40 -16.95 10.96
N GLN A 134 9.07 -17.13 9.68
CA GLN A 134 9.69 -18.16 8.84
C GLN A 134 11.20 -17.92 8.69
N LEU A 135 11.62 -16.71 8.30
CA LEU A 135 13.04 -16.36 8.17
C LEU A 135 13.83 -16.57 9.47
N MET A 136 13.18 -16.35 10.61
CA MET A 136 13.82 -16.53 11.92
C MET A 136 13.92 -18.00 12.34
N THR A 137 12.96 -18.84 11.91
CA THR A 137 12.85 -20.26 12.28
C THR A 137 13.64 -21.19 11.34
N TYR A 138 13.80 -20.84 10.06
CA TYR A 138 14.72 -21.54 9.15
C TYR A 138 16.18 -21.20 9.52
N SER A 139 16.65 -21.80 10.61
CA SER A 139 18.06 -21.92 10.96
C SER A 139 18.57 -23.28 10.47
N GLU A 140 19.02 -23.32 9.23
CA GLU A 140 20.04 -24.26 8.78
C GLU A 140 21.29 -23.45 8.41
#